data_AF-A0A146M145-F1
#
_entry.id   AF-A0A146M145-F1
#
_cell.length_a   1.000
_cell.length_b   1.000
_cell.length_c   1.000
_cell.angle_alpha   90.00
_cell.angle_beta   90.00
_cell.angle_gamma   90.00
#
_symmetry.space_group_name_H-M   'P 1'
#
loop_
_entity.id
_entity.type
_entity.pdbx_description
1 polymer ?
#
loop_
_entity_poly.entity_id
_entity_poly.type
_entity_poly.pdbx_seq_one_letter_code
_entity_poly.pdbx_strand_id
1 'polypeptide(L)'
;MYNDEIKIIEKEYKSFYLKFEYINQNTFCIHLKKDEIIKEAEEKQKKVVDEDISNEENKQIITDDNTKHKFLLSKYIEKENILIFYIKNHPNYFEILNNTSYHDIKFFENIEQLFNVYCPLSFKNFICQKIHGQFNKNK
;
A
#
# COMPACT_ATOMS: atom_id res chain seq x y z
N MET A 1 5.17 -21.22 -4.66
CA MET A 1 5.73 -20.48 -3.52
C MET A 1 5.26 -19.02 -3.49
N TYR A 2 5.70 -18.10 -4.37
CA TYR A 2 5.23 -16.70 -4.32
C TYR A 2 3.71 -16.53 -4.44
N ASN A 3 3.08 -17.32 -5.32
CA ASN A 3 1.64 -17.30 -5.50
C ASN A 3 0.88 -17.79 -4.26
N ASP A 4 1.47 -18.66 -3.43
CA ASP A 4 0.77 -19.23 -2.29
C ASP A 4 0.65 -18.19 -1.17
N GLU A 5 1.71 -17.42 -0.95
CA GLU A 5 1.70 -16.29 -0.01
C GLU A 5 0.74 -15.18 -0.48
N ILE A 6 0.75 -14.81 -1.76
CA ILE A 6 -0.19 -13.81 -2.31
C ILE A 6 -1.64 -14.28 -2.11
N LYS A 7 -1.94 -15.57 -2.31
CA LYS A 7 -3.27 -16.15 -2.05
C LYS A 7 -3.65 -16.15 -0.58
N ILE A 8 -2.69 -16.41 0.32
CA ILE A 8 -2.92 -16.32 1.76
C ILE A 8 -3.28 -14.88 2.12
N ILE A 9 -2.55 -13.90 1.58
CA ILE A 9 -2.83 -12.47 1.82
C ILE A 9 -4.24 -12.10 1.32
N GLU A 10 -4.59 -12.49 0.09
CA GLU A 10 -5.91 -12.23 -0.48
C GLU A 10 -7.02 -12.79 0.43
N LYS A 11 -6.85 -14.00 0.95
CA LYS A 11 -7.86 -14.68 1.77
C LYS A 11 -7.94 -14.14 3.19
N GLU A 12 -6.80 -14.02 3.86
CA GLU A 12 -6.75 -13.68 5.30
C GLU A 12 -7.11 -12.23 5.58
N TYR A 13 -6.80 -11.31 4.66
CA TYR A 13 -7.00 -9.88 4.83
C TYR A 13 -8.20 -9.35 4.03
N LYS A 14 -9.08 -10.24 3.56
CA LYS A 14 -10.20 -9.87 2.68
C LYS A 14 -11.11 -8.78 3.22
N SER A 15 -11.35 -8.73 4.53
CA SER A 15 -12.18 -7.68 5.15
C SER A 15 -11.41 -6.41 5.49
N PHE A 16 -10.10 -6.38 5.27
CA PHE A 16 -9.25 -5.23 5.57
C PHE A 16 -9.07 -4.31 4.35
N TYR A 17 -8.86 -4.88 3.16
CA TYR A 17 -8.68 -4.11 1.93
C TYR A 17 -10.01 -3.80 1.20
N LEU A 18 -9.99 -2.80 0.33
CA LEU A 18 -11.12 -2.44 -0.54
C LEU A 18 -11.12 -3.25 -1.84
N LYS A 19 -9.94 -3.48 -2.42
CA LYS A 19 -9.75 -4.22 -3.67
C LYS A 19 -8.38 -4.89 -3.68
N PHE A 20 -8.32 -6.08 -4.28
CA PHE A 20 -7.11 -6.85 -4.52
C PHE A 20 -7.04 -7.25 -6.00
N GLU A 21 -5.90 -7.05 -6.65
CA GLU A 21 -5.73 -7.37 -8.07
C GLU A 21 -4.40 -8.10 -8.31
N TYR A 22 -4.46 -9.22 -9.04
CA TYR A 22 -3.27 -9.91 -9.51
C TYR A 22 -2.72 -9.22 -10.76
N ILE A 23 -1.43 -8.85 -10.73
CA ILE A 23 -0.77 -8.19 -11.87
C ILE A 23 0.05 -9.22 -12.66
N ASN A 24 0.89 -10.00 -11.98
CA ASN A 24 1.67 -11.09 -12.56
C ASN A 24 2.09 -12.10 -11.45
N GLN A 25 2.96 -13.07 -11.77
CA GLN A 25 3.34 -14.19 -10.90
C GLN A 25 3.86 -13.78 -9.50
N ASN A 26 4.42 -12.59 -9.33
CA ASN A 26 4.89 -12.11 -8.04
C ASN A 26 4.48 -10.68 -7.74
N THR A 27 3.56 -10.10 -8.51
CA THR A 27 3.13 -8.71 -8.33
C THR A 27 1.63 -8.65 -8.19
N PHE A 28 1.17 -7.89 -7.20
CA PHE A 28 -0.24 -7.67 -6.91
C PHE A 28 -0.49 -6.19 -6.54
N CYS A 29 -1.74 -5.78 -6.58
CA CYS A 29 -2.19 -4.45 -6.19
C CYS A 29 -3.18 -4.55 -5.04
N ILE A 30 -3.02 -3.70 -4.02
CA ILE A 30 -3.97 -3.56 -2.92
C ILE A 30 -4.44 -2.12 -2.81
N HIS A 31 -5.75 -1.96 -2.66
CA HIS A 31 -6.41 -0.70 -2.35
C HIS A 31 -6.80 -0.67 -0.87
N LEU A 32 -6.28 0.29 -0.12
CA LEU A 32 -6.56 0.49 1.31
C LEU A 32 -7.28 1.82 1.54
N LYS A 33 -8.13 1.87 2.56
CA LYS A 33 -8.71 3.13 3.03
C LYS A 33 -7.68 3.83 3.93
N LYS A 34 -7.42 5.11 3.66
CA LYS A 34 -6.49 5.94 4.44
C LYS A 34 -7.08 6.28 5.81
N ASP A 35 -6.29 6.07 6.86
CA ASP A 35 -6.64 6.50 8.21
C ASP A 35 -6.67 8.03 8.30
N GLU A 36 -7.58 8.58 9.09
CA GLU A 36 -7.71 10.04 9.28
C GLU A 36 -6.41 10.68 9.80
N ILE A 37 -5.72 10.00 10.72
CA ILE A 37 -4.43 10.44 11.30
C ILE A 37 -3.38 10.68 10.20
N ILE A 38 -3.37 9.86 9.15
CA ILE A 38 -2.42 10.00 8.04
C ILE A 38 -2.82 11.17 7.14
N LYS A 39 -4.12 11.40 6.92
CA LYS A 39 -4.59 12.57 6.16
C LYS A 39 -4.13 13.86 6.84
N GLU A 40 -4.33 13.97 8.15
CA GLU A 40 -3.98 15.17 8.90
C GLU A 40 -2.48 15.50 8.85
N ALA A 41 -1.60 14.51 8.99
CA ALA A 41 -0.16 14.78 8.98
C ALA A 41 0.41 15.00 7.57
N GLU A 42 -0.27 14.56 6.51
CA GLU A 42 0.04 14.96 5.13
C GLU A 42 -0.42 16.41 4.84
N GLU A 43 -1.60 16.79 5.31
CA GLU A 43 -2.11 18.16 5.19
C GLU A 43 -1.21 19.17 5.91
N LYS A 44 -0.68 18.79 7.08
CA LYS A 44 0.31 19.59 7.81
C LYS A 44 1.62 19.73 7.04
N GLN A 45 2.08 18.69 6.35
CA GLN A 45 3.29 18.76 5.51
C GLN A 45 3.09 19.62 4.27
N LYS A 46 1.94 19.53 3.59
CA LYS A 46 1.63 20.39 2.43
C LYS A 46 1.64 21.88 2.80
N LYS A 47 1.13 22.26 3.98
CA LYS A 47 1.15 23.65 4.46
C LYS A 47 2.54 24.22 4.74
N VAL A 48 3.57 23.39 4.90
CA VAL A 48 4.95 23.85 5.12
C VAL A 48 5.70 24.06 3.80
N VAL A 49 5.24 23.47 2.69
CA VAL A 49 5.93 23.54 1.39
C VAL A 49 5.44 24.70 0.51
N ASP A 50 4.28 25.29 0.80
CA ASP A 50 3.76 26.45 0.05
C ASP A 50 4.59 27.76 0.25
N GLU A 51 5.66 27.75 1.05
CA GLU A 51 6.59 28.88 1.21
C GLU A 51 7.91 28.77 0.43
N ASP A 52 8.23 27.64 -0.22
CA ASP A 52 9.49 27.50 -0.99
C ASP A 52 9.27 26.93 -2.41
N ILE A 53 9.15 27.86 -3.36
CA ILE A 53 9.61 27.88 -4.77
C ILE A 53 9.36 26.66 -5.69
N SER A 54 8.80 27.01 -6.85
CA SER A 54 8.75 26.37 -8.17
C SER A 54 9.94 25.49 -8.62
N ASN A 55 9.67 24.64 -9.64
CA ASN A 55 10.59 23.90 -10.54
C ASN A 55 10.95 22.49 -10.03
N GLU A 56 11.03 21.41 -10.81
CA GLU A 56 10.81 21.11 -12.23
C GLU A 56 10.79 19.57 -12.37
N GLU A 57 10.29 19.11 -13.50
CA GLU A 57 10.04 17.71 -13.86
C GLU A 57 11.28 16.81 -13.78
N ASN A 58 11.12 15.59 -13.23
CA ASN A 58 12.03 14.47 -13.51
C ASN A 58 11.22 13.25 -13.97
N LYS A 59 10.89 13.24 -15.27
CA LYS A 59 10.45 12.03 -15.99
C LYS A 59 11.66 11.40 -16.66
N GLN A 60 12.25 10.39 -16.02
CA GLN A 60 13.17 9.50 -16.71
C GLN A 60 12.35 8.38 -17.37
N ILE A 61 12.14 8.51 -18.68
CA ILE A 61 11.53 7.49 -19.53
C ILE A 61 12.67 6.61 -20.04
N ILE A 62 12.72 5.35 -19.59
CA ILE A 62 13.48 4.30 -20.25
C ILE A 62 12.45 3.37 -20.91
N THR A 63 12.46 3.36 -22.24
CA THR A 63 11.66 2.49 -23.11
C THR A 63 12.36 1.15 -23.30
N ASP A 64 11.67 0.05 -22.98
CA ASP A 64 11.67 -1.21 -23.73
C ASP A 64 10.58 -2.13 -23.16
N ASP A 65 9.66 -2.62 -24.02
CA ASP A 65 8.56 -3.61 -23.86
C ASP A 65 7.63 -3.56 -22.61
N ASN A 66 7.80 -2.56 -21.76
CA ASN A 66 7.13 -2.35 -20.46
C ASN A 66 5.85 -1.50 -20.55
N THR A 67 5.10 -1.56 -21.65
CA THR A 67 3.93 -0.71 -21.91
C THR A 67 2.81 -0.86 -20.86
N LYS A 68 2.77 -1.96 -20.09
CA LYS A 68 1.90 -2.12 -18.90
C LYS A 68 2.45 -1.43 -17.63
N HIS A 69 3.77 -1.40 -17.44
CA HIS A 69 4.43 -0.70 -16.34
C HIS A 69 4.41 0.83 -16.49
N LYS A 70 4.13 1.34 -17.70
CA LYS A 70 3.94 2.78 -17.96
C LYS A 70 2.77 3.40 -17.17
N PHE A 71 1.79 2.59 -16.76
CA PHE A 71 0.73 3.02 -15.85
C PHE A 71 1.12 2.97 -14.37
N LEU A 72 2.20 2.28 -14.01
CA LEU A 72 2.62 2.11 -12.60
C LEU A 72 3.55 3.24 -12.12
N LEU A 73 4.16 3.98 -13.05
CA LEU A 73 5.15 5.02 -12.77
C LEU A 73 4.61 6.46 -12.85
N SER A 74 3.34 6.65 -13.21
CA SER A 74 2.76 8.00 -13.26
C SER A 74 1.38 8.01 -12.63
N LYS A 75 1.22 8.94 -11.69
CA LYS A 75 0.02 9.23 -10.89
C LYS A 75 -0.24 8.27 -9.74
N TYR A 76 0.24 8.70 -8.57
CA TYR A 76 -0.59 8.71 -7.38
C TYR A 76 -2.04 9.06 -7.78
N ILE A 77 -2.94 8.09 -7.79
CA ILE A 77 -4.37 8.34 -7.89
C ILE A 77 -4.87 8.44 -6.46
N GLU A 78 -4.63 9.59 -5.84
CA GLU A 78 -5.35 9.98 -4.62
C GLU A 78 -6.79 10.24 -5.00
N LYS A 79 -7.61 9.21 -4.99
CA LYS A 79 -9.06 9.42 -4.90
C LYS A 79 -9.39 9.68 -3.44
N GLU A 80 -9.04 10.89 -2.98
CA GLU A 80 -9.32 11.60 -1.72
C GLU A 80 -9.14 10.86 -0.37
N ASN A 81 -9.16 9.53 -0.31
CA ASN A 81 -9.15 8.72 0.90
C ASN A 81 -8.65 7.27 0.67
N ILE A 82 -8.08 6.95 -0.49
CA ILE A 82 -7.65 5.59 -0.86
C ILE A 82 -6.15 5.57 -1.16
N LEU A 83 -5.43 4.66 -0.53
CA LEU A 83 -4.04 4.32 -0.83
C LEU A 83 -4.01 3.13 -1.79
N ILE A 84 -3.23 3.23 -2.86
CA ILE A 84 -3.06 2.16 -3.84
C ILE A 84 -1.60 1.75 -3.84
N PHE A 85 -1.32 0.47 -3.57
CA PHE A 85 0.03 -0.08 -3.53
C PHE A 85 0.20 -1.16 -4.58
N TYR A 86 1.21 -1.02 -5.43
CA TYR A 86 1.70 -2.07 -6.30
C TYR A 86 2.86 -2.76 -5.61
N ILE A 87 2.69 -4.04 -5.29
CA ILE A 87 3.59 -4.76 -4.41
C ILE A 87 4.16 -5.96 -5.15
N LYS A 88 5.49 -6.08 -5.12
CA LYS A 88 6.22 -7.25 -5.60
C LYS A 88 6.63 -8.13 -4.42
N ASN A 89 6.28 -9.41 -4.49
CA ASN A 89 6.66 -10.43 -3.53
C ASN A 89 8.04 -11.03 -3.88
N HIS A 90 8.95 -11.03 -2.91
CA HIS A 90 10.27 -11.65 -2.94
C HIS A 90 10.37 -12.67 -1.79
N PRO A 91 11.35 -13.60 -1.77
CA PRO A 91 11.32 -14.74 -0.84
C PRO A 91 11.17 -14.40 0.64
N ASN A 92 11.59 -13.20 1.06
CA ASN A 92 11.64 -12.80 2.46
C ASN A 92 11.12 -11.36 2.69
N TYR A 93 10.59 -10.71 1.66
CA TYR A 93 10.14 -9.32 1.77
C TYR A 93 9.20 -8.92 0.63
N PHE A 94 8.45 -7.85 0.87
CA PHE A 94 7.61 -7.16 -0.08
C PHE A 94 8.24 -5.82 -0.45
N GLU A 95 8.20 -5.51 -1.75
CA GLU A 95 8.67 -4.25 -2.32
C GLU A 95 7.49 -3.45 -2.88
N ILE A 96 7.31 -2.21 -2.43
CA ILE A 96 6.36 -1.26 -3.02
C ILE A 96 6.99 -0.62 -4.25
N LEU A 97 6.35 -0.83 -5.40
CA LEU A 97 6.84 -0.40 -6.72
C LEU A 97 6.47 1.05 -7.04
N ASN A 98 5.38 1.57 -6.49
CA ASN A 98 4.94 2.95 -6.72
C ASN A 98 5.40 3.88 -5.59
N ASN A 99 5.56 5.16 -5.92
CA ASN A 99 5.90 6.17 -4.91
C ASN A 99 4.70 6.41 -3.98
N THR A 100 4.99 6.53 -2.70
CA THR A 100 4.03 6.84 -1.65
C THR A 100 4.37 8.24 -1.10
N SER A 101 3.37 9.01 -0.71
CA SER A 101 3.54 10.37 -0.18
C SER A 101 4.15 10.42 1.22
N TYR A 102 4.12 9.29 1.93
CA TYR A 102 4.24 9.30 3.39
C TYR A 102 5.59 8.80 3.91
N HIS A 103 6.27 7.89 3.20
CA HIS A 103 7.52 7.30 3.68
C HIS A 103 8.39 6.77 2.54
N ASP A 104 9.70 6.99 2.61
CA ASP A 104 10.70 6.41 1.70
C ASP A 104 10.86 4.88 1.85
N ILE A 105 10.11 4.28 2.79
CA ILE A 105 10.17 2.85 3.07
C ILE A 105 9.42 2.09 1.98
N LYS A 106 10.19 1.42 1.12
CA LYS A 106 9.69 0.55 0.05
C LYS A 106 9.73 -0.93 0.40
N PHE A 107 10.48 -1.35 1.41
CA PHE A 107 10.72 -2.75 1.72
C PHE A 107 10.14 -3.13 3.09
N PHE A 108 9.42 -4.26 3.13
CA PHE A 108 8.75 -4.78 4.33
C PHE A 108 8.98 -6.28 4.43
N GLU A 109 9.31 -6.81 5.61
CA GLU A 109 9.56 -8.25 5.78
C GLU A 109 8.28 -9.08 5.61
N ASN A 110 7.12 -8.49 5.91
CA ASN A 110 5.81 -9.11 5.73
C ASN A 110 4.72 -8.06 5.45
N ILE A 111 3.54 -8.52 5.05
CA ILE A 111 2.42 -7.64 4.69
C ILE A 111 1.84 -6.87 5.90
N GLU A 112 1.92 -7.42 7.12
CA GLU A 112 1.40 -6.78 8.32
C GLU A 112 2.19 -5.52 8.67
N GLN A 113 3.51 -5.53 8.47
CA GLN A 113 4.35 -4.34 8.63
C GLN A 113 3.90 -3.21 7.69
N LEU A 114 3.60 -3.53 6.43
CA LEU A 114 3.08 -2.56 5.46
C LEU A 114 1.75 -1.97 5.95
N PHE A 115 0.82 -2.82 6.39
CA PHE A 115 -0.47 -2.36 6.90
C PHE A 115 -0.35 -1.52 8.16
N ASN A 116 0.54 -1.87 9.08
CA ASN A 116 0.77 -1.12 10.30
C ASN A 116 1.46 0.24 10.04
N VAL A 117 2.25 0.38 8.98
CA VAL A 117 2.85 1.66 8.61
C VAL A 117 1.84 2.58 7.91
N TYR A 118 1.09 2.06 6.93
CA TYR A 118 0.23 2.89 6.08
C TYR A 118 -1.24 2.99 6.53
N CYS A 119 -1.68 2.12 7.44
CA CYS A 119 -3.04 2.11 7.98
C CYS A 119 -3.03 1.64 9.47
N PRO A 120 -2.21 2.24 10.36
CA PRO A 120 -1.97 1.74 11.72
C PRO A 120 -3.24 1.56 12.56
N LEU A 121 -4.18 2.49 12.49
CA LEU A 121 -5.38 2.46 13.32
C LEU A 121 -6.36 1.41 12.77
N SER A 122 -6.60 1.44 11.46
CA SER A 122 -7.45 0.44 10.81
C SER A 122 -6.90 -0.97 10.98
N PHE A 123 -5.59 -1.15 10.88
CA PHE A 123 -4.94 -2.44 11.03
C PHE A 123 -5.06 -2.97 12.47
N LYS A 124 -4.79 -2.12 13.47
CA LYS A 124 -5.03 -2.48 14.89
C LYS A 124 -6.47 -2.90 15.15
N ASN A 125 -7.44 -2.15 14.63
CA ASN A 125 -8.86 -2.48 14.76
C ASN A 125 -9.19 -3.84 14.12
N PHE A 126 -8.65 -4.11 12.93
CA PHE A 126 -8.81 -5.39 12.24
C PHE A 126 -8.26 -6.56 13.07
N ILE A 127 -7.05 -6.44 13.62
CA ILE A 127 -6.45 -7.47 14.47
C ILE A 127 -7.28 -7.68 15.73
N CYS A 128 -7.71 -6.61 16.40
CA CYS A 128 -8.60 -6.70 17.56
C CYS A 128 -9.89 -7.47 17.23
N GLN A 129 -10.55 -7.16 16.11
CA GLN A 129 -11.76 -7.87 15.68
C GLN A 129 -11.49 -9.35 15.39
N LYS A 130 -10.37 -9.69 14.73
CA LYS A 130 -9.96 -11.07 14.45
C LYS A 130 -9.78 -11.86 15.75
N ILE A 131 -9.12 -11.27 16.75
CA ILE A 131 -8.90 -11.87 18.08
C ILE A 131 -10.23 -12.07 18.81
N HIS A 132 -11.08 -11.04 18.91
CA HIS A 132 -12.39 -11.15 19.57
C HIS A 132 -13.28 -12.22 18.91
N GLY A 133 -13.26 -12.29 17.57
CA GLY A 133 -13.99 -13.30 16.82
C GLY A 133 -13.51 -14.73 17.08
N GLN A 134 -12.23 -14.93 17.41
CA GLN A 134 -11.71 -16.25 17.79
C GLN A 134 -12.16 -16.65 19.20
N PHE A 135 -12.14 -15.71 20.16
CA PHE A 135 -12.62 -15.98 21.52
C PHE A 135 -14.11 -16.32 21.58
N ASN A 136 -14.94 -15.67 20.77
CA ASN A 136 -16.39 -15.94 20.74
C ASN A 136 -16.78 -17.23 20.03
N LYS A 137 -15.90 -17.83 19.21
CA LYS A 137 -16.15 -19.14 18.58
C LYS A 137 -15.93 -20.32 19.54
N ASN A 138 -15.28 -20.07 20.67
CA ASN A 138 -14.95 -21.07 21.69
C ASN A 138 -15.88 -21.02 22.92
N LYS A 139 -17.04 -20.36 22.80
CA LYS A 139 -18.12 -20.33 23.79
C LYS A 139 -19.36 -21.01 23.22
#